data_AF-A0AAD2FU15-F1
#
_entry.id   AF-A0AAD2FU15-F1
#
_cell.length_a   1.000
_cell.length_b   1.000
_cell.length_c   1.000
_cell.angle_alpha   90.00
_cell.angle_beta   90.00
_cell.angle_gamma   90.00
#
_symmetry.space_group_name_H-M   'P 1'
#
loop_
_entity.id
_entity.type
_entity.pdbx_description
1 polymer ?
#
loop_
_entity_poly.entity_id
_entity_poly.type
_entity_poly.pdbx_seq_one_letter_code
_entity_poly.pdbx_strand_id
1 'polypeptide(L)'
;MLIALISAVAVFLFLAFVMLPLVLALRDTFKEYDLKHSKLYTGRVWHTRLQPKLHAFTYPIFIFALDLKENLESFMSPILEFRESDHLKNGEGIVKEGGADNSLVERVLRLVQERTNGKCAPAIETHRVTLLTHLSYYGYNFNPVSFYYVTSKETNELTVMVAEVSNTPWLEQHSYVLHKDSVDKVKHEKKDGSEWFTFPKDFHVSPFMEMDYMYDFIYAGLPENKVDDAAPMTIINNLRSLSNDKLAFSAKLEIEAQSITPFGVAWQLIRFPGFCMILQIWIHYQAAWLFIKGIVFVPHPQGSETAATRAIATFMAPFFALRDRVGSGASGSDGVSTSKAKAS
;
A
#
# COMPACT_ATOMS: atom_id res chain seq x y z
N MET A 1 -17.42 -25.85 -32.41
CA MET A 1 -16.06 -26.45 -32.38
C MET A 1 -15.04 -25.59 -33.12
N LEU A 2 -15.24 -25.27 -34.41
CA LEU A 2 -14.27 -24.51 -35.21
C LEU A 2 -13.96 -23.09 -34.67
N ILE A 3 -14.96 -22.34 -34.23
CA ILE A 3 -14.78 -20.98 -33.66
C ILE A 3 -13.98 -21.02 -32.33
N ALA A 4 -14.25 -22.01 -31.48
CA ALA A 4 -13.51 -22.21 -30.23
C ALA A 4 -12.05 -22.61 -30.49
N LEU A 5 -11.80 -23.45 -31.51
CA LEU A 5 -10.46 -23.83 -31.93
C LEU A 5 -9.69 -22.64 -32.52
N ILE A 6 -10.32 -21.84 -33.39
CA ILE A 6 -9.71 -20.62 -33.95
C ILE A 6 -9.40 -19.61 -32.85
N SER A 7 -10.30 -19.43 -31.88
CA SER A 7 -10.08 -18.54 -30.75
C SER A 7 -8.92 -19.02 -29.86
N ALA A 8 -8.85 -20.32 -29.58
CA ALA A 8 -7.76 -20.91 -28.81
C ALA A 8 -6.40 -20.76 -29.53
N VAL A 9 -6.36 -20.98 -30.85
CA VAL A 9 -5.15 -20.79 -31.67
C VAL A 9 -4.76 -19.32 -31.73
N ALA A 10 -5.71 -18.40 -31.87
CA ALA A 10 -5.44 -16.96 -31.88
C ALA A 10 -4.89 -16.46 -30.53
N VAL A 11 -5.47 -16.90 -29.41
CA VAL A 11 -4.96 -16.59 -28.07
C VAL A 11 -3.57 -17.19 -27.86
N PHE A 12 -3.36 -18.43 -28.31
CA PHE A 12 -2.06 -19.08 -28.23
C PHE A 12 -0.99 -18.35 -29.05
N LEU A 13 -1.30 -17.96 -30.29
CA LEU A 13 -0.40 -17.21 -31.15
C LEU A 13 -0.12 -15.81 -30.60
N PHE A 14 -1.14 -15.11 -30.07
CA PHE A 14 -0.97 -13.82 -29.42
C PHE A 14 -0.07 -13.92 -28.20
N LEU A 15 -0.34 -14.89 -27.32
CA LEU A 15 0.51 -15.16 -26.17
C LEU A 15 1.92 -15.53 -26.63
N ALA A 16 2.11 -16.38 -27.63
CA ALA A 16 3.44 -16.73 -28.12
C ALA A 16 4.20 -15.52 -28.69
N PHE A 17 3.52 -14.65 -29.45
CA PHE A 17 4.13 -13.50 -30.12
C PHE A 17 4.46 -12.35 -29.16
N VAL A 18 3.78 -12.26 -28.02
CA VAL A 18 4.06 -11.25 -26.98
C VAL A 18 4.93 -11.82 -25.86
N MET A 19 4.63 -13.03 -25.37
CA MET A 19 5.37 -13.69 -24.29
C MET A 19 6.80 -13.99 -24.70
N LEU A 20 7.04 -14.59 -25.87
CA LEU A 20 8.39 -15.05 -26.22
C LEU A 20 9.39 -13.87 -26.32
N PRO A 21 9.11 -12.77 -27.05
CA PRO A 21 10.02 -11.63 -27.08
C PRO A 21 10.22 -11.00 -25.70
N LEU A 22 9.15 -10.89 -24.89
CA LEU A 22 9.23 -10.32 -23.55
C LEU A 22 10.08 -11.19 -22.61
N VAL A 23 9.90 -12.51 -22.66
CA VAL A 23 10.70 -13.46 -21.88
C VAL A 23 12.16 -13.42 -22.31
N LEU A 24 12.46 -13.31 -23.60
CA LEU A 24 13.84 -13.21 -24.10
C LEU A 24 14.49 -11.89 -23.64
N ALA A 25 13.78 -10.76 -23.75
CA ALA A 25 14.26 -9.47 -23.27
C ALA A 25 14.56 -9.52 -21.76
N LEU A 26 13.63 -10.03 -20.95
CA LEU A 26 13.83 -10.19 -19.51
C LEU A 26 14.88 -11.24 -19.15
N ARG A 27 15.06 -12.28 -19.98
CA ARG A 27 16.08 -13.31 -19.73
C ARG A 27 17.46 -12.70 -19.83
N ASP A 28 17.71 -11.93 -20.87
CA ASP A 28 19.01 -11.31 -21.06
C ASP A 28 19.26 -10.27 -19.95
N THR A 29 18.21 -9.61 -19.46
CA THR A 29 18.26 -8.77 -18.26
C THR A 29 18.58 -9.57 -16.99
N PHE A 30 17.81 -10.58 -16.60
CA PHE A 30 17.99 -11.27 -15.31
C PHE A 30 19.18 -12.26 -15.28
N LYS A 31 19.71 -12.70 -16.43
CA LYS A 31 20.82 -13.66 -16.48
C LYS A 31 22.14 -13.08 -15.94
N GLU A 32 22.28 -11.76 -15.92
CA GLU A 32 23.50 -11.07 -15.47
C GLU A 32 23.50 -10.71 -13.99
N TYR A 33 22.37 -10.84 -13.28
CA TYR A 33 22.24 -10.35 -11.90
C TYR A 33 21.87 -11.46 -10.91
N ASP A 34 22.57 -11.43 -9.78
CA ASP A 34 22.46 -12.42 -8.71
C ASP A 34 21.43 -11.97 -7.67
N LEU A 35 20.14 -12.23 -7.93
CA LEU A 35 19.03 -11.97 -7.02
C LEU A 35 18.74 -13.20 -6.14
N LYS A 36 19.48 -13.35 -5.04
CA LYS A 36 19.40 -14.50 -4.12
C LYS A 36 18.26 -14.37 -3.12
N HIS A 37 18.03 -13.16 -2.64
CA HIS A 37 17.13 -12.83 -1.55
C HIS A 37 15.88 -12.11 -2.05
N SER A 38 15.94 -11.45 -3.21
CA SER A 38 14.76 -10.85 -3.82
C SER A 38 13.77 -11.92 -4.31
N LYS A 39 12.46 -11.63 -4.16
CA LYS A 39 11.35 -12.52 -4.51
C LYS A 39 10.25 -11.77 -5.27
N LEU A 40 9.55 -12.51 -6.12
CA LEU A 40 8.26 -12.10 -6.67
C LEU A 40 7.17 -12.73 -5.80
N TYR A 41 6.26 -11.93 -5.30
CA TYR A 41 5.09 -12.41 -4.57
C TYR A 41 3.85 -12.29 -5.43
N THR A 42 2.99 -13.31 -5.38
CA THR A 42 1.68 -13.28 -6.04
C THR A 42 0.59 -13.71 -5.07
N GLY A 43 -0.60 -13.15 -5.19
CA GLY A 43 -1.70 -13.52 -4.31
C GLY A 43 -2.86 -12.55 -4.43
N ARG A 44 -3.44 -12.16 -3.30
CA ARG A 44 -4.65 -11.32 -3.28
C ARG A 44 -4.63 -10.31 -2.15
N VAL A 45 -5.38 -9.24 -2.36
CA VAL A 45 -5.70 -8.23 -1.35
C VAL A 45 -7.21 -8.18 -1.14
N TRP A 46 -7.64 -8.22 0.12
CA TRP A 46 -9.03 -8.13 0.53
C TRP A 46 -9.22 -6.88 1.35
N HIS A 47 -10.23 -6.10 1.01
CA HIS A 47 -10.67 -4.98 1.83
C HIS A 47 -12.10 -5.24 2.23
N THR A 48 -12.37 -5.18 3.54
CA THR A 48 -13.70 -5.34 4.11
C THR A 48 -13.96 -4.16 5.04
N ARG A 49 -14.80 -3.25 4.59
CA ARG A 49 -15.41 -2.22 5.44
C ARG A 49 -16.67 -2.79 6.07
N LEU A 50 -16.73 -2.79 7.40
CA LEU A 50 -17.88 -3.22 8.19
C LEU A 50 -18.79 -2.04 8.57
N GLN A 51 -18.22 -0.85 8.76
CA GLN A 51 -18.95 0.36 9.17
C GLN A 51 -18.62 1.61 8.32
N PRO A 52 -19.57 2.56 8.18
CA PRO A 52 -20.97 2.47 8.59
C PRO A 52 -21.82 1.60 7.65
N LYS A 53 -21.34 1.32 6.44
CA LYS A 53 -22.01 0.46 5.44
C LYS A 53 -21.06 -0.63 4.97
N LEU A 54 -21.58 -1.86 4.84
CA LEU A 54 -20.81 -2.99 4.36
C LEU A 54 -20.33 -2.76 2.93
N HIS A 55 -19.04 -2.96 2.73
CA HIS A 55 -18.43 -2.99 1.41
C HIS A 55 -17.16 -3.85 1.46
N ALA A 56 -17.14 -4.90 0.65
CA ALA A 56 -16.01 -5.80 0.56
C ALA A 56 -15.65 -6.04 -0.90
N PHE A 57 -14.36 -6.19 -1.16
CA PHE A 57 -13.83 -6.56 -2.47
C PHE A 57 -12.51 -7.29 -2.33
N THR A 58 -12.14 -8.00 -3.39
CA THR A 58 -10.88 -8.72 -3.45
C THR A 58 -10.26 -8.57 -4.83
N TYR A 59 -8.98 -8.20 -4.88
CA TYR A 59 -8.23 -8.07 -6.11
C TYR A 59 -7.01 -8.99 -6.12
N PRO A 60 -6.61 -9.52 -7.29
CA PRO A 60 -5.32 -10.17 -7.42
C PRO A 60 -4.21 -9.13 -7.32
N ILE A 61 -3.06 -9.54 -6.81
CA ILE A 61 -1.87 -8.68 -6.68
C ILE A 61 -0.61 -9.48 -7.00
N PHE A 62 0.38 -8.81 -7.57
CA PHE A 62 1.77 -9.23 -7.51
C PHE A 62 2.63 -8.06 -7.04
N ILE A 63 3.66 -8.37 -6.28
CA ILE A 63 4.50 -7.37 -5.62
C ILE A 63 5.92 -7.93 -5.50
N PHE A 64 6.94 -7.07 -5.48
CA PHE A 64 8.33 -7.51 -5.36
C PHE A 64 8.81 -7.30 -3.93
N ALA A 65 9.48 -8.31 -3.38
CA ALA A 65 10.32 -8.14 -2.20
C ALA A 65 11.77 -8.03 -2.70
N LEU A 66 12.39 -6.87 -2.54
CA LEU A 66 13.72 -6.57 -3.04
C LEU A 66 14.69 -6.44 -1.87
N ASP A 67 15.75 -7.25 -1.87
CA ASP A 67 16.89 -6.97 -1.00
C ASP A 67 17.65 -5.76 -1.56
N LEU A 68 17.61 -4.66 -0.82
CA LEU A 68 18.18 -3.39 -1.26
C LEU A 68 19.71 -3.38 -1.35
N LYS A 69 20.39 -4.43 -0.85
CA LYS A 69 21.84 -4.61 -1.04
C LYS A 69 22.17 -5.35 -2.35
N GLU A 70 21.22 -6.04 -2.95
CA GLU A 70 21.44 -6.75 -4.21
C GLU A 70 21.58 -5.76 -5.38
N ASN A 71 22.21 -6.21 -6.46
CA ASN A 71 22.26 -5.39 -7.67
C ASN A 71 20.90 -5.41 -8.37
N LEU A 72 20.13 -4.33 -8.18
CA LEU A 72 18.77 -4.17 -8.71
C LEU A 72 18.75 -3.61 -10.15
N GLU A 73 19.88 -3.50 -10.83
CA GLU A 73 19.98 -3.07 -12.24
C GLU A 73 19.14 -3.94 -13.21
N SER A 74 18.85 -5.20 -12.83
CA SER A 74 17.85 -6.06 -13.49
C SER A 74 16.47 -5.42 -13.65
N PHE A 75 16.15 -4.49 -12.77
CA PHE A 75 14.91 -3.71 -12.81
C PHE A 75 15.21 -2.32 -13.35
N MET A 76 16.00 -2.16 -14.41
CA MET A 76 16.20 -0.87 -15.10
C MET A 76 15.83 -0.96 -16.57
N SER A 77 14.69 -1.58 -16.86
CA SER A 77 14.15 -1.66 -18.22
C SER A 77 13.12 -0.54 -18.45
N PRO A 78 12.87 -0.13 -19.71
CA PRO A 78 11.81 0.84 -20.02
C PRO A 78 10.39 0.41 -19.59
N ILE A 79 10.18 -0.89 -19.36
CA ILE A 79 8.88 -1.47 -18.99
C ILE A 79 8.74 -1.54 -17.48
N LEU A 80 9.80 -1.96 -16.79
CA LEU A 80 9.83 -2.26 -15.37
C LEU A 80 11.12 -1.69 -14.77
N GLU A 81 10.95 -0.74 -13.86
CA GLU A 81 12.05 0.04 -13.29
C GLU A 81 11.95 0.15 -11.76
N PHE A 82 13.04 -0.14 -11.04
CA PHE A 82 13.21 0.21 -9.64
C PHE A 82 13.95 1.54 -9.53
N ARG A 83 13.37 2.49 -8.80
CA ARG A 83 13.98 3.79 -8.53
C ARG A 83 13.99 4.02 -7.03
N GLU A 84 15.17 4.17 -6.45
CA GLU A 84 15.25 4.52 -5.02
C GLU A 84 14.61 5.86 -4.69
N SER A 85 14.61 6.79 -5.64
CA SER A 85 13.94 8.08 -5.51
C SER A 85 12.41 7.95 -5.46
N ASP A 86 11.85 6.77 -5.77
CA ASP A 86 10.42 6.51 -5.61
C ASP A 86 9.99 6.29 -4.13
N HIS A 87 10.96 6.26 -3.21
CA HIS A 87 10.81 5.79 -1.84
C HIS A 87 11.32 6.80 -0.81
N LEU A 88 10.56 7.01 0.27
CA LEU A 88 10.79 7.97 1.35
C LEU A 88 10.93 9.42 0.84
N LYS A 89 10.05 9.87 -0.07
CA LYS A 89 10.15 11.17 -0.77
C LYS A 89 9.83 12.38 0.10
N ASN A 90 9.10 12.20 1.19
CA ASN A 90 8.61 13.27 2.07
C ASN A 90 9.69 13.88 2.98
N GLY A 91 10.95 13.46 2.85
CA GLY A 91 12.02 13.95 3.72
C GLY A 91 11.95 13.40 5.15
N GLU A 92 11.05 12.46 5.47
CA GLU A 92 11.16 11.67 6.70
C GLU A 92 12.41 10.76 6.64
N GLY A 93 12.92 10.45 5.44
CA GLY A 93 14.27 9.94 5.21
C GLY A 93 15.35 11.03 5.20
N ILE A 94 15.24 12.01 6.10
CA ILE A 94 15.96 13.29 6.20
C ILE A 94 17.23 13.37 5.32
N VAL A 95 17.05 13.82 4.08
CA VAL A 95 18.12 14.51 3.35
C VAL A 95 18.07 15.95 3.84
N LYS A 96 18.75 16.22 4.96
CA LYS A 96 19.08 17.61 5.31
C LYS A 96 19.98 18.16 4.22
N GLU A 97 19.72 19.41 3.86
CA GLU A 97 20.53 20.20 2.91
C GLU A 97 22.02 19.90 3.05
N GLY A 98 22.64 19.41 1.98
CA GLY A 98 24.09 19.18 1.89
C GLY A 98 24.60 17.80 2.32
N GLY A 99 23.74 16.85 2.72
CA GLY A 99 24.15 15.46 2.97
C GLY A 99 24.28 14.67 1.68
N ALA A 100 25.36 13.90 1.51
CA ALA A 100 25.61 13.03 0.36
C ALA A 100 24.39 12.15 0.01
N ASP A 101 24.31 11.76 -1.26
CA ASP A 101 23.29 10.88 -1.86
C ASP A 101 23.33 9.50 -1.16
N ASN A 102 22.69 9.40 0.00
CA ASN A 102 22.69 8.19 0.82
C ASN A 102 21.75 7.17 0.18
N SER A 103 22.21 5.92 0.10
CA SER A 103 21.41 4.80 -0.40
C SER A 103 20.09 4.65 0.36
N LEU A 104 19.06 4.07 -0.27
CA LEU A 104 17.76 3.84 0.37
C LEU A 104 17.90 3.00 1.65
N VAL A 105 18.84 2.04 1.67
CA VAL A 105 19.19 1.27 2.88
C VAL A 105 19.56 2.20 4.04
N GLU A 106 20.48 3.12 3.82
CA GLU A 106 20.93 4.06 4.85
C GLU A 106 19.82 5.00 5.31
N ARG A 107 18.96 5.45 4.37
CA ARG A 107 17.79 6.28 4.70
C ARG A 107 16.82 5.54 5.62
N VAL A 108 16.54 4.26 5.35
CA VAL A 108 15.67 3.41 6.18
C VAL A 108 16.29 3.17 7.56
N LEU A 109 17.58 2.80 7.63
CA LEU A 109 18.25 2.54 8.91
C LEU A 109 18.31 3.80 9.79
N ARG A 110 18.57 4.96 9.18
CA ARG A 110 18.54 6.25 9.87
C ARG A 110 17.15 6.58 10.39
N LEU A 111 16.11 6.43 9.57
CA LEU A 111 14.72 6.64 9.98
C LEU A 111 14.38 5.78 11.20
N VAL A 112 14.77 4.49 11.20
CA VAL A 112 14.57 3.60 12.34
C VAL A 112 15.30 4.10 13.59
N GLN A 113 16.56 4.50 13.45
CA GLN A 113 17.34 5.03 14.58
C GLN A 113 16.71 6.30 15.17
N GLU A 114 16.31 7.25 14.32
CA GLU A 114 15.68 8.50 14.75
C GLU A 114 14.32 8.27 15.40
N ARG A 115 13.44 7.49 14.77
CA ARG A 115 12.10 7.20 15.27
C ARG A 115 12.08 6.32 16.52
N THR A 116 13.21 5.66 16.85
CA THR A 116 13.37 4.92 18.11
C THR A 116 14.23 5.65 19.15
N ASN A 117 14.53 6.94 18.93
CA ASN A 117 15.38 7.74 19.82
C ASN A 117 16.75 7.09 20.10
N GLY A 118 17.33 6.43 19.09
CA GLY A 118 18.61 5.74 19.17
C GLY A 118 18.60 4.41 19.92
N LYS A 119 17.46 3.97 20.45
CA LYS A 119 17.35 2.69 21.19
C LYS A 119 17.42 1.47 20.27
N CYS A 120 17.00 1.61 19.02
CA CYS A 120 17.20 0.62 17.97
C CYS A 120 18.14 1.24 16.92
N ALA A 121 19.35 0.71 16.79
CA ALA A 121 20.35 1.23 15.85
C ALA A 121 20.85 0.12 14.93
N PRO A 122 19.99 -0.38 14.00
CA PRO A 122 20.41 -1.37 13.04
C PRO A 122 21.45 -0.77 12.08
N ALA A 123 22.42 -1.57 11.67
CA ALA A 123 23.50 -1.16 10.78
C ALA A 123 23.58 -2.07 9.55
N ILE A 124 24.08 -1.54 8.43
CA ILE A 124 24.17 -2.27 7.15
C ILE A 124 25.01 -3.55 7.26
N GLU A 125 25.93 -3.64 8.22
CA GLU A 125 26.75 -4.82 8.42
C GLU A 125 26.03 -5.95 9.15
N THR A 126 25.18 -5.60 10.10
CA THR A 126 24.47 -6.56 10.95
C THR A 126 23.05 -6.86 10.46
N HIS A 127 22.47 -6.00 9.63
CA HIS A 127 21.09 -6.10 9.19
C HIS A 127 20.93 -6.10 7.67
N ARG A 128 19.89 -6.78 7.20
CA ARG A 128 19.41 -6.68 5.83
C ARG A 128 18.17 -5.78 5.80
N VAL A 129 17.98 -5.07 4.69
CA VAL A 129 16.76 -4.30 4.44
C VAL A 129 16.09 -4.85 3.18
N THR A 130 14.93 -5.48 3.35
CA THR A 130 14.11 -5.95 2.24
C THR A 130 12.90 -5.05 2.06
N LEU A 131 12.67 -4.57 0.84
CA LEU A 131 11.56 -3.70 0.46
C LEU A 131 10.49 -4.48 -0.28
N LEU A 132 9.29 -4.59 0.28
CA LEU A 132 8.11 -5.09 -0.39
C LEU A 132 7.33 -3.93 -1.02
N THR A 133 7.37 -3.85 -2.34
CA THR A 133 6.82 -2.71 -3.10
C THR A 133 6.45 -3.06 -4.53
N HIS A 134 5.64 -2.22 -5.17
CA HIS A 134 5.54 -2.17 -6.62
C HIS A 134 6.69 -1.35 -7.21
N LEU A 135 7.16 -1.80 -8.37
CA LEU A 135 8.13 -1.09 -9.19
C LEU A 135 7.44 -0.02 -10.03
N SER A 136 8.21 0.79 -10.72
CA SER A 136 7.69 1.68 -11.77
C SER A 136 7.39 0.88 -13.03
N TYR A 137 6.22 1.11 -13.61
CA TYR A 137 5.81 0.46 -14.86
C TYR A 137 5.63 1.53 -15.93
N TYR A 138 6.41 1.47 -17.00
CA TYR A 138 6.45 2.51 -18.05
C TYR A 138 6.69 3.93 -17.48
N GLY A 139 7.55 4.03 -16.45
CA GLY A 139 7.85 5.28 -15.77
C GLY A 139 6.77 5.77 -14.80
N TYR A 140 5.64 5.05 -14.66
CA TYR A 140 4.59 5.36 -13.69
C TYR A 140 4.72 4.47 -12.45
N ASN A 141 4.89 5.11 -11.29
CA ASN A 141 4.96 4.46 -9.99
C ASN A 141 3.77 4.88 -9.12
N PHE A 142 3.13 3.90 -8.47
CA PHE A 142 2.09 4.15 -7.49
C PHE A 142 2.08 3.06 -6.41
N ASN A 143 2.47 3.43 -5.19
CA ASN A 143 2.55 2.55 -4.03
C ASN A 143 1.68 3.09 -2.88
N PRO A 144 0.46 2.56 -2.66
CA PRO A 144 -0.38 2.95 -1.53
C PRO A 144 0.30 2.65 -0.19
N VAL A 145 1.03 1.54 -0.14
CA VAL A 145 1.88 1.16 0.98
C VAL A 145 3.07 0.35 0.46
N SER A 146 4.25 0.63 1.03
CA SER A 146 5.47 -0.16 0.87
C SER A 146 5.96 -0.57 2.25
N PHE A 147 6.49 -1.78 2.37
CA PHE A 147 6.99 -2.30 3.65
C PHE A 147 8.49 -2.54 3.59
N TYR A 148 9.22 -2.01 4.56
CA TYR A 148 10.63 -2.31 4.76
C TYR A 148 10.77 -3.27 5.93
N TYR A 149 11.44 -4.38 5.69
CA TYR A 149 11.78 -5.38 6.69
C TYR A 149 13.25 -5.24 7.03
N VAL A 150 13.55 -4.88 8.27
CA VAL A 150 14.91 -4.83 8.79
C VAL A 150 15.13 -6.08 9.63
N THR A 151 15.96 -6.98 9.13
CA THR A 151 16.20 -8.30 9.74
C THR A 151 17.65 -8.43 10.19
N SER A 152 17.88 -9.17 11.27
CA SER A 152 19.24 -9.51 11.71
C SER A 152 19.84 -10.55 10.77
N LYS A 153 21.06 -10.30 10.26
CA LYS A 153 21.77 -11.30 9.44
C LYS A 153 22.22 -12.53 10.23
N GLU A 154 22.38 -12.40 11.55
CA GLU A 154 22.82 -13.48 12.41
C GLU A 154 21.67 -14.44 12.75
N THR A 155 20.52 -13.89 13.16
CA THR A 155 19.38 -14.69 13.63
C THR A 155 18.30 -14.89 12.58
N ASN A 156 18.34 -14.11 11.48
CA ASN A 156 17.28 -14.03 10.47
C ASN A 156 15.91 -13.61 11.05
N GLU A 157 15.90 -12.93 12.20
CA GLU A 157 14.69 -12.44 12.85
C GLU A 157 14.38 -10.99 12.45
N LEU A 158 13.08 -10.67 12.39
CA LEU A 158 12.62 -9.30 12.21
C LEU A 158 13.03 -8.44 13.41
N THR A 159 13.81 -7.40 13.14
CA THR A 159 14.20 -6.40 14.13
C THR A 159 13.21 -5.24 14.12
N VAL A 160 12.90 -4.71 12.92
CA VAL A 160 11.97 -3.59 12.74
C VAL A 160 11.22 -3.77 11.42
N MET A 161 9.93 -3.41 11.40
CA MET A 161 9.20 -3.18 10.17
C MET A 161 8.88 -1.69 10.01
N VAL A 162 9.02 -1.16 8.81
CA VAL A 162 8.57 0.19 8.48
C VAL A 162 7.46 0.09 7.45
N ALA A 163 6.31 0.71 7.71
CA ALA A 163 5.22 0.84 6.75
C ALA A 163 5.20 2.27 6.21
N GLU A 164 5.69 2.46 4.98
CA GLU A 164 5.59 3.71 4.25
C GLU A 164 4.25 3.76 3.54
N VAL A 165 3.38 4.66 3.98
CA VAL A 165 2.02 4.81 3.47
C VAL A 165 1.94 6.09 2.68
N SER A 166 1.45 6.01 1.44
CA SER A 166 1.22 7.18 0.59
C SER A 166 -0.27 7.46 0.50
N ASN A 167 -0.69 8.70 0.75
CA ASN A 167 -2.08 9.07 0.55
C ASN A 167 -2.31 9.54 -0.89
N THR A 168 -3.36 9.00 -1.50
CA THR A 168 -3.90 9.49 -2.77
C THR A 168 -5.27 10.07 -2.44
N PRO A 169 -5.60 11.33 -2.82
CA PRO A 169 -4.98 12.17 -3.86
C PRO A 169 -3.97 13.23 -3.39
N TRP A 170 -3.57 13.24 -2.11
CA TRP A 170 -2.79 14.34 -1.54
C TRP A 170 -1.28 14.26 -1.76
N LEU A 171 -0.77 13.11 -2.23
CA LEU A 171 0.65 12.89 -2.52
C LEU A 171 1.55 13.12 -1.30
N GLU A 172 0.98 13.02 -0.11
CA GLU A 172 1.72 13.00 1.14
C GLU A 172 2.11 11.56 1.42
N GLN A 173 3.19 11.39 2.17
CA GLN A 173 3.64 10.10 2.65
C GLN A 173 3.86 10.17 4.14
N HIS A 174 3.75 9.03 4.80
CA HIS A 174 4.08 8.86 6.21
C HIS A 174 4.63 7.46 6.47
N SER A 175 5.73 7.39 7.20
CA SER A 175 6.37 6.14 7.58
C SER A 175 6.13 5.80 9.05
N TYR A 176 5.38 4.73 9.29
CA TYR A 176 5.22 4.16 10.62
C TYR A 176 6.39 3.22 10.92
N VAL A 177 7.10 3.45 12.02
CA VAL A 177 8.17 2.55 12.47
C VAL A 177 7.59 1.60 13.51
N LEU A 178 7.36 0.36 13.10
CA LEU A 178 6.74 -0.69 13.92
C LEU A 178 7.80 -1.36 14.79
N HIS A 179 8.10 -0.70 15.90
CA HIS A 179 9.03 -1.18 16.92
C HIS A 179 8.56 -0.73 18.31
N LYS A 180 8.80 -1.54 19.35
CA LYS A 180 8.36 -1.24 20.74
C LYS A 180 8.87 0.10 21.29
N ASP A 181 10.04 0.55 20.82
CA ASP A 181 10.67 1.81 21.22
C ASP A 181 10.36 2.97 20.26
N SER A 182 9.46 2.78 19.29
CA SER A 182 9.07 3.82 18.34
C SER A 182 8.29 4.96 19.02
N VAL A 183 8.49 6.18 18.53
CA VAL A 183 7.69 7.36 18.90
C VAL A 183 6.20 7.18 18.62
N ASP A 184 5.82 6.30 17.69
CA ASP A 184 4.42 6.01 17.33
C ASP A 184 3.69 5.20 18.44
N LYS A 185 4.36 4.96 19.59
CA LYS A 185 3.86 4.23 20.78
C LYS A 185 3.27 2.86 20.42
N VAL A 186 4.02 2.10 19.65
CA VAL A 186 3.60 0.80 19.15
C VAL A 186 3.65 -0.25 20.25
N LYS A 187 2.51 -0.89 20.54
CA LYS A 187 2.48 -2.10 21.37
C LYS A 187 2.83 -3.30 20.49
N HIS A 188 3.90 -4.00 20.83
CA HIS A 188 4.39 -5.17 20.09
C HIS A 188 4.16 -6.46 20.88
N GLU A 189 3.53 -7.45 20.27
CA GLU A 189 3.32 -8.78 20.83
C GLU A 189 3.64 -9.86 19.78
N LYS A 190 4.23 -10.98 20.22
CA LYS A 190 4.37 -12.19 19.39
C LYS A 190 3.29 -13.19 19.79
N LYS A 191 2.45 -13.61 18.82
CA LYS A 191 1.36 -14.59 19.04
C LYS A 191 1.30 -15.57 17.88
N ASP A 192 1.25 -16.87 18.18
CA ASP A 192 1.05 -17.92 17.18
C ASP A 192 2.02 -17.83 15.98
N GLY A 193 3.28 -17.42 16.23
CA GLY A 193 4.29 -17.24 15.17
C GLY A 193 4.12 -15.97 14.31
N SER A 194 3.25 -15.06 14.71
CA SER A 194 3.00 -13.76 14.05
C SER A 194 3.35 -12.58 14.94
N GLU A 195 3.74 -11.48 14.31
CA GLU A 195 4.07 -10.20 14.94
C GLU A 195 2.82 -9.31 14.94
N TRP A 196 2.44 -8.81 16.12
CA TRP A 196 1.27 -7.96 16.31
C TRP A 196 1.72 -6.58 16.75
N PHE A 197 1.27 -5.55 16.04
CA PHE A 197 1.56 -4.15 16.32
C PHE A 197 0.26 -3.37 16.45
N THR A 198 0.00 -2.81 17.62
CA THR A 198 -1.16 -1.94 17.86
C THR A 198 -0.71 -0.51 18.12
N PHE A 199 -1.23 0.45 17.35
CA PHE A 199 -0.85 1.87 17.42
C PHE A 199 -1.95 2.79 16.88
N PRO A 200 -2.03 4.06 17.31
CA PRO A 200 -3.05 5.00 16.82
C PRO A 200 -2.85 5.34 15.34
N LYS A 201 -3.95 5.57 14.64
CA LYS A 201 -3.93 6.08 13.27
C LYS A 201 -3.63 7.58 13.28
N ASP A 202 -2.49 7.96 12.73
CA ASP A 202 -2.04 9.37 12.71
C ASP A 202 -1.93 9.95 11.28
N PHE A 203 -2.27 9.15 10.25
CA PHE A 203 -2.22 9.58 8.85
C PHE A 203 -3.57 9.45 8.13
N HIS A 204 -4.00 10.51 7.43
CA HIS A 204 -5.28 10.54 6.72
C HIS A 204 -5.13 9.98 5.30
N VAL A 205 -5.37 8.67 5.18
CA VAL A 205 -5.16 7.90 3.95
C VAL A 205 -6.39 7.75 3.07
N SER A 206 -7.59 8.03 3.58
CA SER A 206 -8.83 7.82 2.85
C SER A 206 -9.89 8.87 3.20
N PRO A 207 -10.50 9.53 2.20
CA PRO A 207 -11.57 10.50 2.43
C PRO A 207 -12.87 9.88 2.95
N PHE A 208 -12.97 8.56 3.07
CA PHE A 208 -14.17 7.89 3.58
C PHE A 208 -13.96 7.32 4.98
N MET A 209 -12.84 7.63 5.63
CA MET A 209 -12.42 7.02 6.88
C MET A 209 -11.88 8.07 7.84
N GLU A 210 -12.47 8.13 9.03
CA GLU A 210 -12.10 9.08 10.08
C GLU A 210 -10.71 8.79 10.66
N MET A 211 -10.23 9.67 11.53
CA MET A 211 -8.92 9.55 12.19
C MET A 211 -8.98 8.72 13.48
N ASP A 212 -10.15 8.61 14.11
CA ASP A 212 -10.32 8.02 15.45
C ASP A 212 -10.32 6.48 15.45
N TYR A 213 -9.20 5.90 15.00
CA TYR A 213 -8.97 4.46 14.93
C TYR A 213 -7.61 4.07 15.52
N MET A 214 -7.56 2.84 16.05
CA MET A 214 -6.32 2.11 16.29
C MET A 214 -6.08 1.17 15.11
N TYR A 215 -4.84 1.17 14.62
CA TYR A 215 -4.33 0.10 13.78
C TYR A 215 -4.00 -1.11 14.63
N ASP A 216 -4.46 -2.28 14.17
CA ASP A 216 -4.08 -3.60 14.63
C ASP A 216 -3.43 -4.31 13.45
N PHE A 217 -2.12 -4.19 13.36
CA PHE A 217 -1.32 -4.76 12.29
C PHE A 217 -0.82 -6.13 12.71
N ILE A 218 -1.07 -7.14 11.89
CA ILE A 218 -0.65 -8.52 12.11
C ILE A 218 0.20 -8.93 10.92
N TYR A 219 1.37 -9.46 11.21
CA TYR A 219 2.32 -9.89 10.21
C TYR A 219 2.77 -11.33 10.47
N ALA A 220 2.72 -12.17 9.44
CA ALA A 220 3.19 -13.54 9.48
C ALA A 220 4.00 -13.88 8.23
N GLY A 221 5.12 -14.57 8.44
CA GLY A 221 6.12 -14.89 7.40
C GLY A 221 7.31 -13.95 7.44
N LEU A 222 8.36 -14.22 6.65
CA LEU A 222 9.46 -13.30 6.38
C LEU A 222 9.81 -13.34 4.89
N PRO A 223 10.28 -12.23 4.30
CA PRO A 223 10.70 -12.21 2.89
C PRO A 223 11.89 -13.14 2.64
N GLU A 224 12.69 -13.39 3.68
CA GLU A 224 13.97 -14.10 3.63
C GLU A 224 13.86 -15.60 3.93
N ASN A 225 12.64 -16.14 4.03
CA ASN A 225 12.45 -17.59 4.15
C ASN A 225 13.05 -18.30 2.93
N LYS A 226 13.58 -19.52 3.15
CA LYS A 226 14.37 -20.27 2.16
C LYS A 226 13.70 -20.32 0.78
N VAL A 227 14.53 -20.19 -0.25
CA VAL A 227 14.18 -20.06 -1.67
C VAL A 227 13.28 -21.18 -2.22
N ASP A 228 13.26 -22.33 -1.57
CA ASP A 228 12.60 -23.54 -2.05
C ASP A 228 11.15 -23.71 -1.58
N ASP A 229 10.71 -22.95 -0.58
CA ASP A 229 9.35 -23.02 -0.08
C ASP A 229 8.52 -21.89 -0.67
N ALA A 230 7.37 -22.21 -1.25
CA ALA A 230 6.30 -21.27 -1.54
C ALA A 230 5.77 -20.67 -0.24
N ALA A 231 6.59 -19.86 0.42
CA ALA A 231 6.36 -19.38 1.77
C ALA A 231 5.25 -18.33 1.71
N PRO A 232 4.10 -18.59 2.36
CA PRO A 232 3.05 -17.61 2.44
C PRO A 232 3.49 -16.47 3.35
N MET A 233 3.18 -15.25 2.95
CA MET A 233 3.30 -14.05 3.75
C MET A 233 1.92 -13.42 3.87
N THR A 234 1.54 -13.10 5.09
CA THR A 234 0.25 -12.47 5.41
C THR A 234 0.48 -11.18 6.16
N ILE A 235 -0.14 -10.12 5.67
CA ILE A 235 -0.26 -8.83 6.36
C ILE A 235 -1.74 -8.54 6.56
N ILE A 236 -2.16 -8.28 7.79
CA ILE A 236 -3.51 -7.84 8.10
C ILE A 236 -3.40 -6.49 8.79
N ASN A 237 -4.18 -5.52 8.33
CA ASN A 237 -4.36 -4.25 9.01
C ASN A 237 -5.83 -4.05 9.34
N ASN A 238 -6.14 -4.15 10.62
CA ASN A 238 -7.48 -3.96 11.17
C ASN A 238 -7.59 -2.55 11.78
N LEU A 239 -8.72 -1.88 11.57
CA LEU A 239 -9.01 -0.60 12.20
C LEU A 239 -10.13 -0.78 13.20
N ARG A 240 -9.82 -0.53 14.48
CA ARG A 240 -10.82 -0.50 15.56
C ARG A 240 -11.13 0.92 15.96
N SER A 241 -12.41 1.24 16.05
CA SER A 241 -12.82 2.59 16.44
C SER A 241 -12.46 2.83 17.91
N LEU A 242 -11.83 3.96 18.20
CA LEU A 242 -11.54 4.37 19.58
C LEU A 242 -12.81 4.58 20.41
N SER A 243 -13.92 4.95 19.77
CA SER A 243 -15.17 5.29 20.46
C SER A 243 -15.90 4.07 21.03
N ASN A 244 -15.79 2.91 20.38
CA ASN A 244 -16.63 1.74 20.68
C ASN A 244 -15.89 0.39 20.61
N ASP A 245 -14.58 0.41 20.33
CA ASP A 245 -13.69 -0.75 20.18
C ASP A 245 -14.17 -1.81 19.16
N LYS A 246 -15.04 -1.42 18.21
CA LYS A 246 -15.50 -2.32 17.15
C LYS A 246 -14.57 -2.23 15.94
N LEU A 247 -14.36 -3.38 15.32
CA LEU A 247 -13.70 -3.49 14.02
C LEU A 247 -14.56 -2.78 12.96
N ALA A 248 -14.03 -1.70 12.38
CA ALA A 248 -14.71 -0.93 11.35
C ALA A 248 -14.22 -1.30 9.94
N PHE A 249 -12.96 -1.71 9.81
CA PHE A 249 -12.34 -2.05 8.55
C PHE A 249 -11.23 -3.08 8.74
N SER A 250 -11.07 -3.98 7.77
CA SER A 250 -9.93 -4.90 7.67
C SER A 250 -9.39 -4.89 6.25
N ALA A 251 -8.07 -4.72 6.12
CA ALA A 251 -7.32 -5.05 4.92
C ALA A 251 -6.47 -6.29 5.18
N LYS A 252 -6.54 -7.27 4.29
CA LYS A 252 -5.68 -8.47 4.31
C LYS A 252 -4.91 -8.53 3.00
N LEU A 253 -3.61 -8.77 3.07
CA LEU A 253 -2.74 -9.16 1.98
C LEU A 253 -2.25 -10.57 2.26
N GLU A 254 -2.47 -11.49 1.33
CA GLU A 254 -2.00 -12.87 1.41
C GLU A 254 -1.33 -13.20 0.09
N ILE A 255 -0.05 -13.51 0.17
CA ILE A 255 0.83 -13.66 -0.99
C ILE A 255 1.81 -14.79 -0.76
N GLU A 256 2.18 -15.47 -1.84
CA GLU A 256 3.12 -16.58 -1.82
C GLU A 256 4.38 -16.21 -2.60
N ALA A 257 5.53 -16.56 -2.05
CA ALA A 257 6.82 -16.29 -2.65
C ALA A 257 7.03 -17.14 -3.92
N GLN A 258 7.62 -16.52 -4.92
CA GLN A 258 8.07 -17.12 -6.17
C GLN A 258 9.47 -16.61 -6.49
N SER A 259 10.30 -17.46 -7.07
CA SER A 259 11.59 -17.04 -7.62
C SER A 259 11.38 -16.04 -8.75
N ILE A 260 12.20 -15.00 -8.78
CA ILE A 260 12.19 -14.02 -9.85
C ILE A 260 12.78 -14.68 -11.09
N THR A 261 11.92 -15.04 -12.03
CA THR A 261 12.30 -15.63 -13.31
C THR A 261 11.79 -14.76 -14.46
N PRO A 262 12.49 -14.72 -15.60
CA PRO A 262 12.04 -13.99 -16.78
C PRO A 262 10.62 -14.37 -17.20
N PHE A 263 10.31 -15.67 -17.13
CA PHE A 263 8.97 -16.18 -17.45
C PHE A 263 7.92 -15.71 -16.43
N GLY A 264 8.21 -15.82 -15.14
CA GLY A 264 7.29 -15.39 -14.08
C GLY A 264 6.96 -13.90 -14.17
N VAL A 265 7.98 -13.06 -14.37
CA VAL A 265 7.80 -11.61 -14.52
C VAL A 265 7.05 -11.27 -15.82
N ALA A 266 7.42 -11.86 -16.96
CA ALA A 266 6.71 -11.65 -18.23
C ALA A 266 5.22 -12.00 -18.11
N TRP A 267 4.92 -13.12 -17.45
CA TRP A 267 3.55 -13.55 -17.21
C TRP A 267 2.74 -12.52 -16.41
N GLN A 268 3.32 -11.94 -15.36
CA GLN A 268 2.65 -10.89 -14.60
C GLN A 268 2.44 -9.62 -15.43
N LEU A 269 3.43 -9.20 -16.20
CA LEU A 269 3.33 -8.01 -17.06
C LEU A 269 2.26 -8.15 -18.14
N ILE A 270 2.05 -9.35 -18.67
CA ILE A 270 1.00 -9.62 -19.67
C ILE A 270 -0.38 -9.73 -19.03
N ARG A 271 -0.46 -10.32 -17.83
CA ARG A 271 -1.71 -10.40 -17.07
C ARG A 271 -2.16 -9.02 -16.56
N PHE A 272 -1.20 -8.16 -16.25
CA PHE A 272 -1.40 -6.86 -15.62
C PHE A 272 -0.50 -5.78 -16.25
N PRO A 273 -0.79 -5.37 -17.50
CA PRO A 273 0.00 -4.35 -18.17
C PRO A 273 -0.15 -3.01 -17.43
N GLY A 274 0.96 -2.48 -16.90
CA GLY A 274 0.94 -1.24 -16.13
C GLY A 274 0.19 -1.37 -14.80
N PHE A 275 0.57 -2.34 -13.97
CA PHE A 275 -0.17 -2.69 -12.75
C PHE A 275 -0.39 -1.51 -11.79
N CYS A 276 0.56 -0.58 -11.66
CA CYS A 276 0.38 0.64 -10.87
C CYS A 276 -0.83 1.49 -11.35
N MET A 277 -1.05 1.60 -12.66
CA MET A 277 -2.21 2.32 -13.21
C MET A 277 -3.51 1.57 -12.94
N ILE A 278 -3.49 0.23 -13.09
CA ILE A 278 -4.64 -0.63 -12.77
C ILE A 278 -5.02 -0.49 -11.30
N LEU A 279 -4.03 -0.54 -10.40
CA LEU A 279 -4.21 -0.39 -8.96
C LEU A 279 -4.85 0.96 -8.62
N GLN A 280 -4.33 2.05 -9.19
CA GLN A 280 -4.90 3.40 -9.05
C GLN A 280 -6.37 3.43 -9.48
N ILE A 281 -6.69 2.87 -10.66
CA ILE A 281 -8.07 2.79 -11.17
C ILE A 281 -8.97 2.00 -10.23
N TRP A 282 -8.53 0.84 -9.72
CA TRP A 282 -9.31 0.03 -8.79
C TRP A 282 -9.60 0.77 -7.48
N ILE A 283 -8.62 1.48 -6.91
CA ILE A 283 -8.82 2.28 -5.70
C ILE A 283 -9.88 3.36 -5.94
N HIS A 284 -9.78 4.09 -7.06
CA HIS A 284 -10.73 5.16 -7.40
C HIS A 284 -12.13 4.61 -7.71
N TYR A 285 -12.20 3.45 -8.36
CA TYR A 285 -13.45 2.74 -8.61
C TYR A 285 -14.17 2.38 -7.30
N GLN A 286 -13.43 1.85 -6.32
CA GLN A 286 -14.02 1.51 -5.02
C GLN A 286 -14.38 2.77 -4.21
N ALA A 287 -13.58 3.82 -4.28
CA ALA A 287 -13.90 5.13 -3.70
C ALA A 287 -15.22 5.70 -4.28
N ALA A 288 -15.42 5.61 -5.60
CA ALA A 288 -16.66 6.03 -6.25
C ALA A 288 -17.86 5.19 -5.78
N TRP A 289 -17.70 3.88 -5.59
CA TRP A 289 -18.75 3.04 -5.02
C TRP A 289 -19.11 3.39 -3.58
N LEU A 290 -18.13 3.72 -2.73
CA LEU A 290 -18.37 4.21 -1.37
C LEU A 290 -19.17 5.52 -1.39
N PHE A 291 -18.83 6.42 -2.33
CA PHE A 291 -19.56 7.66 -2.54
C PHE A 291 -21.01 7.42 -2.98
N ILE A 292 -21.24 6.54 -3.97
CA ILE A 292 -22.59 6.16 -4.44
C ILE A 292 -23.40 5.55 -3.28
N LYS A 293 -22.76 4.79 -2.40
CA LYS A 293 -23.36 4.26 -1.18
C LYS A 293 -23.64 5.33 -0.12
N GLY A 294 -23.29 6.59 -0.34
CA GLY A 294 -23.56 7.71 0.57
C GLY A 294 -22.72 7.68 1.85
N ILE A 295 -21.50 7.13 1.80
CA ILE A 295 -20.57 7.21 2.92
C ILE A 295 -20.05 8.65 3.02
N VAL A 296 -19.98 9.17 4.25
CA VAL A 296 -19.61 10.56 4.50
C VAL A 296 -18.16 10.79 4.06
N PHE A 297 -17.95 11.89 3.36
CA PHE A 297 -16.63 12.37 2.99
C PHE A 297 -16.04 13.13 4.18
N VAL A 298 -14.86 12.71 4.63
CA VAL A 298 -14.07 13.34 5.69
C VAL A 298 -12.98 14.17 5.00
N PRO A 299 -12.99 15.51 5.15
CA PRO A 299 -11.98 16.36 4.54
C PRO A 299 -10.61 16.17 5.20
N HIS A 300 -9.54 16.43 4.44
CA HIS A 300 -8.18 16.32 4.95
C HIS A 300 -7.93 17.32 6.09
N PRO A 301 -7.35 16.91 7.24
CA PRO A 301 -7.18 17.77 8.42
C PRO A 301 -6.41 19.07 8.15
N GLN A 302 -5.50 19.06 7.19
CA GLN A 302 -4.64 20.20 6.85
C GLN A 302 -5.10 20.98 5.60
N GLY A 303 -6.28 20.67 5.05
CA GLY A 303 -6.83 21.42 3.91
C GLY A 303 -5.94 21.37 2.65
N SER A 304 -5.19 20.28 2.43
CA SER A 304 -4.34 20.11 1.25
C SER A 304 -5.21 19.98 -0.01
N GLU A 305 -5.68 21.10 -0.54
CA GLU A 305 -6.35 21.14 -1.82
C GLU A 305 -5.32 21.01 -2.96
N THR A 306 -4.99 19.78 -3.34
CA THR A 306 -4.32 19.53 -4.62
C THR A 306 -5.26 19.86 -5.79
N ALA A 307 -4.69 20.13 -6.97
CA ALA A 307 -5.50 20.36 -8.19
C ALA A 307 -6.46 19.18 -8.48
N ALA A 308 -6.05 17.95 -8.15
CA ALA A 308 -6.90 16.77 -8.21
C ALA A 308 -8.04 16.82 -7.17
N THR A 309 -7.76 17.18 -5.91
CA THR A 309 -8.78 17.35 -4.87
C THR A 309 -9.76 18.46 -5.23
N ARG A 310 -9.31 19.57 -5.82
CA ARG A 310 -10.19 20.63 -6.34
C ARG A 310 -11.02 20.16 -7.54
N ALA A 311 -10.43 19.43 -8.47
CA ALA A 311 -11.17 18.87 -9.60
C ALA A 311 -12.23 17.87 -9.14
N ILE A 312 -11.90 17.00 -8.18
CA ILE A 312 -12.86 16.07 -7.57
C ILE A 312 -13.92 16.84 -6.78
N ALA A 313 -13.56 17.79 -5.93
CA ALA A 313 -14.51 18.60 -5.18
C ALA A 313 -15.45 19.39 -6.10
N THR A 314 -14.93 19.96 -7.20
CA THR A 314 -15.70 20.68 -8.22
C THR A 314 -16.64 19.75 -8.97
N PHE A 315 -16.16 18.57 -9.38
CA PHE A 315 -16.97 17.55 -10.04
C PHE A 315 -18.07 17.00 -9.12
N MET A 316 -17.78 16.89 -7.82
CA MET A 316 -18.69 16.34 -6.82
C MET A 316 -19.60 17.40 -6.19
N ALA A 317 -19.32 18.69 -6.36
CA ALA A 317 -20.13 19.79 -5.82
C ALA A 317 -21.63 19.71 -6.21
N PRO A 318 -22.02 19.37 -7.45
CA PRO A 318 -23.43 19.17 -7.80
C PRO A 318 -24.07 18.01 -7.03
N PHE A 319 -23.32 16.94 -6.78
CA PHE A 319 -23.78 15.77 -6.04
C PHE A 319 -23.91 16.05 -4.54
N PHE A 320 -22.98 16.80 -3.95
CA PHE A 320 -23.08 17.29 -2.57
C PHE A 320 -24.29 18.22 -2.40
N ALA A 321 -24.47 19.18 -3.30
CA ALA A 321 -25.63 20.09 -3.28
C ALA A 321 -26.97 19.34 -3.44
N LEU A 322 -27.01 18.27 -4.24
CA LEU A 322 -28.18 17.41 -4.40
C LEU A 322 -28.44 16.58 -3.13
N ARG A 323 -27.40 16.01 -2.52
CA ARG A 323 -27.51 15.27 -1.26
C ARG A 323 -28.01 16.15 -0.13
N ASP A 324 -27.49 17.37 0.00
CA ASP A 324 -27.86 18.28 1.07
C ASP A 324 -29.31 18.76 0.89
N ARG A 325 -29.78 18.96 -0.36
CA ARG A 325 -31.21 19.19 -0.67
C ARG A 325 -32.10 18.01 -0.27
N VAL A 326 -31.69 16.78 -0.56
CA VAL A 326 -32.46 15.57 -0.23
C VAL A 326 -32.43 15.29 1.28
N GLY A 327 -31.31 15.56 1.97
CA GLY A 327 -31.18 15.44 3.41
C GLY A 327 -31.95 16.51 4.19
N SER A 328 -32.01 17.75 3.69
CA SER A 328 -32.82 18.82 4.29
C SER A 328 -34.33 18.62 4.11
N GLY A 329 -34.76 17.78 3.17
CA GLY A 329 -36.17 17.46 2.94
C GLY A 329 -36.77 16.49 3.97
N ALA A 330 -35.95 15.84 4.81
CA ALA A 330 -36.37 14.83 5.78
C ALA A 330 -36.53 15.35 7.23
N SER A 331 -36.42 16.67 7.46
CA SER A 331 -36.57 17.28 8.80
C SER A 331 -37.57 18.47 8.81
N GLY A 332 -38.69 18.32 8.10
CA GLY A 332 -39.65 19.40 7.90
C GLY A 332 -41.11 19.02 8.17
N SER A 333 -41.44 18.50 9.35
CA SER A 333 -42.79 18.66 9.94
C SER A 333 -42.79 18.27 11.41
N ASP A 334 -42.58 19.24 12.30
CA ASP A 334 -43.28 19.29 13.57
C ASP A 334 -43.39 20.76 13.97
N GLY A 335 -44.60 21.30 13.78
CA GLY A 335 -44.96 22.64 14.17
C GLY A 335 -45.09 22.71 15.68
N VAL A 336 -44.22 23.50 16.32
CA VAL A 336 -44.49 24.02 17.66
C VAL A 336 -44.74 25.51 17.54
N SER A 337 -46.00 25.89 17.76
CA SER A 337 -46.45 27.26 17.88
C SER A 337 -45.84 27.92 19.13
N THR A 338 -45.07 28.98 18.96
CA THR A 338 -44.81 29.93 20.05
C THR A 338 -45.51 31.23 19.74
N SER A 339 -46.63 31.49 20.43
CA SER A 339 -47.32 32.77 20.42
C SER A 339 -46.45 33.84 21.09
N LYS A 340 -46.14 34.91 20.37
CA LYS A 340 -45.75 36.19 20.96
C LYS A 340 -47.02 36.90 21.45
N ALA A 341 -47.05 37.30 22.71
CA ALA A 341 -47.87 38.41 23.19
C ALA A 341 -46.98 39.39 23.96
N LYS A 342 -47.19 40.67 23.64
CA LYS A 342 -46.43 41.86 24.03
C LYS A 342 -46.66 42.26 25.49
N ALA A 343 -45.61 42.86 26.05
CA ALA A 343 -45.56 44.06 26.89
C ALA A 343 -46.75 44.43 27.79
N SER A 344 -46.49 44.45 29.10
CA SER A 344 -46.59 45.63 29.96
C SER A 344 -45.76 45.41 31.22
#